data_AF-A0A382YAD2-F1
#
_entry.id   AF-A0A382YAD2-F1
#
_cell.length_a   1.000
_cell.length_b   1.000
_cell.length_c   1.000
_cell.angle_alpha   90.00
_cell.angle_beta   90.00
_cell.angle_gamma   90.00
#
_symmetry.space_group_name_H-M   'P 1'
#
loop_
_entity.id
_entity.type
_entity.pdbx_description
1 polymer ?
#
loop_
_entity_poly.entity_id
_entity_poly.type
_entity_poly.pdbx_seq_one_letter_code
_entity_poly.pdbx_strand_id
1 'polypeptide(L)'
;QMTDKIVNNIDAFAAYRTAPHIDVEETYKRASKMLADALTNNQRPIVLWSPIPVLVSGEMSSTFVEPCQSIYKNLKLLDQGQDIIDANLMIGYVWADTQRATASAVVTCTNKKAGIEVCQIIANLYWDSHQKLKFDMQSGDISSAITSIPKNFSIIADSGDNPTAGGVGDRADVLEAVLSKKIEHVLFAGIASESAYNELQKGNKFNIGGDLGGGGPNLELNADEVYFEEQCAIVKVQNITIIISKRRRPFHYLSDFNNLRLNLQ
;
A
#
# COMPACT_ATOMS: atom_id res chain seq x y z
N GLN A 1 -0.66 -11.99 -5.84
CA GLN A 1 -0.93 -13.40 -5.50
C GLN A 1 -0.97 -14.19 -6.81
N MET A 2 -0.33 -15.35 -6.88
CA MET A 2 -0.20 -16.15 -8.09
C MET A 2 -0.86 -17.52 -7.93
N THR A 3 -1.30 -18.10 -9.05
CA THR A 3 -1.83 -19.47 -9.12
C THR A 3 -1.47 -20.08 -10.47
N ASP A 4 -1.51 -21.41 -10.56
CA ASP A 4 -1.34 -22.12 -11.84
C ASP A 4 -2.38 -21.68 -12.87
N LYS A 5 -3.61 -21.38 -12.43
CA LYS A 5 -4.65 -20.87 -13.33
C LYS A 5 -4.25 -19.54 -13.96
N ILE A 6 -3.66 -18.61 -13.21
CA ILE A 6 -3.19 -17.32 -13.75
C ILE A 6 -2.07 -17.57 -14.76
N VAL A 7 -1.04 -18.32 -14.37
CA VAL A 7 0.15 -18.56 -15.19
C VAL A 7 -0.18 -19.32 -16.47
N ASN A 8 -1.10 -20.29 -16.44
CA ASN A 8 -1.52 -21.05 -17.62
C ASN A 8 -2.36 -20.22 -18.63
N ASN A 9 -2.82 -19.02 -18.26
CA ASN A 9 -3.64 -18.16 -19.11
C ASN A 9 -2.88 -16.93 -19.65
N ILE A 10 -1.56 -16.83 -19.39
CA ILE A 10 -0.74 -15.70 -19.84
C ILE A 10 0.56 -16.20 -20.48
N ASP A 11 1.08 -15.43 -21.44
CA ASP A 11 2.34 -15.73 -22.13
C ASP A 11 3.50 -14.87 -21.62
N ALA A 12 3.21 -13.72 -21.03
CA ALA A 12 4.20 -12.83 -20.44
C ALA A 12 3.64 -12.19 -19.17
N PHE A 13 4.53 -11.87 -18.24
CA PHE A 13 4.19 -11.23 -16.98
C PHE A 13 5.21 -10.14 -16.65
N ALA A 14 4.74 -8.96 -16.29
CA ALA A 14 5.54 -7.88 -15.73
C ALA A 14 4.88 -7.36 -14.46
N ALA A 15 5.69 -7.15 -13.42
CA ALA A 15 5.28 -6.46 -12.20
C ALA A 15 6.14 -5.23 -11.95
N TYR A 16 5.65 -4.34 -11.08
CA TYR A 16 6.45 -3.28 -10.49
C TYR A 16 7.62 -3.88 -9.71
N ARG A 17 8.78 -3.26 -9.84
CA ARG A 17 10.05 -3.67 -9.20
C ARG A 17 10.59 -2.60 -8.25
N THR A 18 9.77 -1.60 -7.93
CA THR A 18 10.04 -0.61 -6.88
C THR A 18 8.90 -0.60 -5.86
N ALA A 19 9.21 -0.38 -4.59
CA ALA A 19 8.29 -0.10 -3.51
C ALA A 19 8.86 1.07 -2.70
N PRO A 20 8.20 2.25 -2.67
CA PRO A 20 6.96 2.62 -3.37
C PRO A 20 7.08 2.50 -4.90
N HIS A 21 5.94 2.29 -5.57
CA HIS A 21 5.85 2.06 -7.02
C HIS A 21 6.09 3.35 -7.80
N ILE A 22 7.34 3.61 -8.17
CA ILE A 22 7.75 4.73 -9.03
C ILE A 22 8.08 4.28 -10.46
N ASP A 23 8.00 2.98 -10.74
CA ASP A 23 8.36 2.36 -12.02
C ASP A 23 7.15 1.89 -12.85
N VAL A 24 6.04 2.65 -12.75
CA VAL A 24 4.75 2.32 -13.37
C VAL A 24 4.86 2.32 -14.90
N GLU A 25 5.38 3.41 -15.47
CA GLU A 25 5.52 3.55 -16.93
C GLU A 25 6.53 2.56 -17.50
N GLU A 26 7.65 2.34 -16.80
CA GLU A 26 8.65 1.35 -17.16
C GLU A 26 8.07 -0.05 -17.20
N THR A 27 7.21 -0.39 -16.23
CA THR A 27 6.54 -1.69 -16.17
C THR A 27 5.56 -1.89 -17.34
N TYR A 28 4.80 -0.85 -17.70
CA TYR A 28 3.94 -0.90 -18.88
C TYR A 28 4.76 -1.09 -20.16
N LYS A 29 5.87 -0.34 -20.30
CA LYS A 29 6.78 -0.48 -21.43
C LYS A 29 7.38 -1.88 -21.53
N ARG A 30 7.80 -2.48 -20.39
CA ARG A 30 8.29 -3.87 -20.31
C ARG A 30 7.24 -4.85 -20.82
N ALA A 31 6.00 -4.75 -20.32
CA ALA A 31 4.90 -5.61 -20.74
C ALA A 31 4.61 -5.51 -22.26
N SER A 32 4.47 -4.28 -22.78
CA SER A 32 4.21 -4.05 -24.20
C SER A 32 5.36 -4.52 -25.09
N LYS A 33 6.61 -4.35 -24.64
CA LYS A 33 7.80 -4.82 -25.36
C LYS A 33 7.81 -6.34 -25.48
N MET A 34 7.51 -7.08 -24.41
CA MET A 34 7.45 -8.55 -24.47
C MET A 34 6.44 -9.04 -25.50
N LEU A 35 5.27 -8.41 -25.60
CA LEU A 35 4.27 -8.73 -26.60
C LEU A 35 4.78 -8.44 -28.02
N ALA A 36 5.34 -7.25 -28.25
CA ALA A 36 5.84 -6.85 -29.57
C ALA A 36 6.99 -7.77 -30.04
N ASP A 37 7.92 -8.09 -29.15
CA ASP A 37 9.05 -8.99 -29.43
C ASP A 37 8.56 -10.41 -29.75
N ALA A 38 7.57 -10.93 -29.00
CA ALA A 38 6.99 -12.25 -29.24
C ALA A 38 6.34 -12.36 -30.63
N LEU A 39 5.60 -11.34 -31.06
CA LEU A 39 4.99 -11.26 -32.38
C LEU A 39 6.05 -11.15 -33.49
N THR A 40 7.07 -10.31 -33.28
CA THR A 40 8.11 -10.05 -34.29
C THR A 40 9.00 -11.27 -34.51
N ASN A 41 9.38 -11.96 -33.44
CA ASN A 41 10.28 -13.10 -33.50
C ASN A 41 9.54 -14.44 -33.70
N ASN A 42 8.20 -14.41 -33.78
CA ASN A 42 7.34 -15.60 -33.82
C ASN A 42 7.71 -16.63 -32.72
N GLN A 43 8.00 -16.13 -31.51
CA GLN A 43 8.42 -16.91 -30.37
C GLN A 43 7.50 -16.63 -29.19
N ARG A 44 6.72 -17.64 -28.78
CA ARG A 44 5.81 -17.54 -27.65
C ARG A 44 6.56 -17.77 -26.34
N PRO A 45 6.61 -16.80 -25.40
CA PRO A 45 7.24 -17.01 -24.11
C PRO A 45 6.41 -17.92 -23.20
N ILE A 46 7.03 -18.31 -22.09
CA ILE A 46 6.42 -19.12 -21.04
C ILE A 46 6.56 -18.34 -19.74
N VAL A 47 5.47 -18.26 -18.98
CA VAL A 47 5.51 -17.78 -17.60
C VAL A 47 5.64 -18.97 -16.65
N LEU A 48 6.56 -18.86 -15.70
CA LEU A 48 6.75 -19.81 -14.62
C LEU A 48 6.67 -19.08 -13.29
N TRP A 49 6.28 -19.78 -12.23
CA TRP A 49 6.22 -19.19 -10.90
C TRP A 49 6.59 -20.19 -9.82
N SER A 50 7.02 -19.67 -8.67
CA SER A 50 7.24 -20.46 -7.45
C SER A 50 6.66 -19.70 -6.25
N PRO A 51 5.80 -20.33 -5.42
CA PRO A 51 5.39 -19.74 -4.15
C PRO A 51 6.57 -19.65 -3.18
N ILE A 52 6.54 -18.64 -2.32
CA ILE A 52 7.54 -18.40 -1.27
C ILE A 52 6.76 -18.09 0.01
N PRO A 53 6.79 -18.96 1.04
CA PRO A 53 5.90 -18.90 2.20
C PRO A 53 6.29 -17.78 3.19
N VAL A 54 6.33 -16.56 2.68
CA VAL A 54 6.64 -15.32 3.39
C VAL A 54 5.49 -14.36 3.12
N LEU A 55 4.98 -13.75 4.18
CA LEU A 55 4.03 -12.66 4.13
C LEU A 55 4.51 -11.56 5.07
N VAL A 56 4.63 -10.37 4.53
CA VAL A 56 4.96 -9.15 5.27
C VAL A 56 4.09 -8.00 4.75
N SER A 57 3.95 -6.93 5.53
CA SER A 57 3.26 -5.73 5.06
C SER A 57 4.12 -4.98 4.02
N GLY A 58 3.51 -4.06 3.28
CA GLY A 58 4.21 -3.28 2.26
C GLY A 58 5.39 -2.50 2.85
N GLU A 59 5.22 -1.93 4.04
CA GLU A 59 6.22 -1.17 4.79
C GLU A 59 7.45 -1.99 5.19
N MET A 60 7.34 -3.31 5.23
CA MET A 60 8.45 -4.22 5.51
C MET A 60 9.20 -4.67 4.25
N SER A 61 8.78 -4.20 3.07
CA SER A 61 9.27 -4.65 1.76
C SER A 61 9.78 -3.53 0.85
N SER A 62 10.06 -2.36 1.43
CA SER A 62 10.58 -1.19 0.74
C SER A 62 11.86 -1.49 -0.03
N THR A 63 11.90 -1.12 -1.30
CA THR A 63 13.06 -1.36 -2.17
C THR A 63 14.21 -0.35 -1.98
N PHE A 64 14.02 0.63 -1.10
CA PHE A 64 15.08 1.59 -0.74
C PHE A 64 16.05 1.04 0.31
N VAL A 65 15.66 0.00 1.03
CA VAL A 65 16.44 -0.57 2.14
C VAL A 65 16.71 -2.05 1.93
N GLU A 66 17.72 -2.57 2.61
CA GLU A 66 18.00 -4.00 2.63
C GLU A 66 16.95 -4.76 3.46
N PRO A 67 16.61 -6.01 3.07
CA PRO A 67 17.22 -6.81 1.99
C PRO A 67 16.60 -6.59 0.59
N CYS A 68 15.46 -5.89 0.51
CA CYS A 68 14.73 -5.74 -0.75
C CYS A 68 15.52 -4.97 -1.81
N GLN A 69 16.30 -3.97 -1.43
CA GLN A 69 17.19 -3.27 -2.34
C GLN A 69 18.10 -4.23 -3.14
N SER A 70 18.84 -5.10 -2.47
CA SER A 70 19.72 -6.06 -3.13
C SER A 70 18.95 -7.14 -3.91
N ILE A 71 17.81 -7.60 -3.40
CA ILE A 71 16.98 -8.62 -4.08
C ILE A 71 16.45 -8.08 -5.41
N TYR A 72 15.85 -6.89 -5.42
CA TYR A 72 15.29 -6.30 -6.64
C TYR A 72 16.38 -5.85 -7.63
N LYS A 73 17.57 -5.47 -7.13
CA LYS A 73 18.75 -5.28 -7.99
C LYS A 73 19.15 -6.56 -8.71
N ASN A 74 19.10 -7.72 -8.03
CA ASN A 74 19.41 -9.02 -8.64
C ASN A 74 18.41 -9.39 -9.75
N LEU A 75 17.14 -9.01 -9.66
CA LEU A 75 16.16 -9.27 -10.73
C LEU A 75 16.61 -8.71 -12.08
N LYS A 76 17.17 -7.49 -12.08
CA LYS A 76 17.71 -6.85 -13.31
C LYS A 76 18.92 -7.59 -13.88
N LEU A 77 19.70 -8.27 -13.04
CA LEU A 77 20.82 -9.10 -13.49
C LEU A 77 20.32 -10.43 -14.07
N LEU A 78 19.28 -11.01 -13.46
CA LEU A 78 18.66 -12.26 -13.93
C LEU A 78 18.00 -12.08 -15.30
N ASP A 79 17.45 -10.90 -15.62
CA ASP A 79 16.94 -10.58 -16.96
C ASP A 79 18.01 -10.70 -18.06
N GLN A 80 19.29 -10.58 -17.72
CA GLN A 80 20.41 -10.68 -18.68
C GLN A 80 20.82 -12.14 -18.92
N GLY A 81 20.21 -13.08 -18.19
CA GLY A 81 20.44 -14.51 -18.36
C GLY A 81 19.97 -15.02 -19.71
N GLN A 82 20.67 -16.02 -20.25
CA GLN A 82 20.25 -16.69 -21.47
C GLN A 82 18.84 -17.27 -21.31
N ASP A 83 17.98 -17.04 -22.32
CA ASP A 83 16.59 -17.49 -22.38
C ASP A 83 15.62 -16.90 -21.32
N ILE A 84 16.05 -15.87 -20.59
CA ILE A 84 15.22 -15.13 -19.63
C ILE A 84 14.74 -13.83 -20.28
N ILE A 85 13.46 -13.52 -20.11
CA ILE A 85 12.85 -12.29 -20.62
C ILE A 85 12.56 -11.32 -19.48
N ASP A 86 11.98 -11.80 -18.38
CA ASP A 86 11.59 -10.94 -17.26
C ASP A 86 11.50 -11.70 -15.92
N ALA A 87 12.30 -11.31 -14.93
CA ALA A 87 12.33 -11.86 -13.57
C ALA A 87 11.62 -10.96 -12.54
N ASN A 88 10.60 -11.47 -11.85
CA ASN A 88 9.79 -10.69 -10.90
C ASN A 88 9.72 -11.35 -9.52
N LEU A 89 9.67 -10.53 -8.48
CA LEU A 89 9.29 -10.93 -7.13
C LEU A 89 7.99 -10.22 -6.76
N MET A 90 6.96 -10.98 -6.40
CA MET A 90 5.73 -10.47 -5.82
C MET A 90 5.77 -10.70 -4.32
N ILE A 91 5.60 -9.66 -3.49
CA ILE A 91 5.70 -9.75 -2.02
C ILE A 91 4.52 -10.45 -1.34
N GLY A 92 3.44 -10.72 -2.08
CA GLY A 92 2.19 -11.24 -1.53
C GLY A 92 1.26 -10.13 -1.02
N TYR A 93 0.12 -10.53 -0.47
CA TYR A 93 -0.83 -9.62 0.15
C TYR A 93 -1.26 -10.23 1.48
N VAL A 94 -0.67 -9.70 2.57
CA VAL A 94 -0.74 -10.28 3.92
C VAL A 94 -2.13 -10.22 4.53
N TRP A 95 -2.99 -9.32 4.06
CA TRP A 95 -4.34 -9.10 4.61
C TRP A 95 -5.42 -9.99 3.99
N ALA A 96 -5.09 -10.84 3.01
CA ALA A 96 -6.07 -11.75 2.42
C ALA A 96 -6.00 -13.14 3.04
N ASP A 97 -7.10 -13.57 3.64
CA ASP A 97 -7.30 -14.94 4.11
C ASP A 97 -7.59 -15.88 2.92
N THR A 98 -6.54 -16.28 2.22
CA THR A 98 -6.64 -17.18 1.07
C THR A 98 -5.44 -18.12 1.03
N GLN A 99 -5.62 -19.35 0.53
CA GLN A 99 -4.53 -20.32 0.37
C GLN A 99 -3.39 -19.85 -0.53
N ARG A 100 -3.65 -18.86 -1.39
CA ARG A 100 -2.67 -18.26 -2.31
C ARG A 100 -1.99 -17.00 -1.75
N ALA A 101 -2.21 -16.69 -0.47
CA ALA A 101 -1.54 -15.59 0.21
C ALA A 101 -0.09 -16.00 0.51
N THR A 102 0.79 -15.67 -0.42
CA THR A 102 2.21 -15.98 -0.36
C THR A 102 2.94 -14.97 -1.25
N ALA A 103 4.19 -14.67 -0.94
CA ALA A 103 5.10 -14.11 -1.93
C ALA A 103 5.32 -15.12 -3.07
N SER A 104 5.78 -14.65 -4.24
CA SER A 104 6.08 -15.53 -5.36
C SER A 104 7.16 -14.97 -6.27
N ALA A 105 8.07 -15.84 -6.70
CA ALA A 105 8.91 -15.58 -7.86
C ALA A 105 8.08 -15.83 -9.13
N VAL A 106 8.16 -14.94 -10.13
CA VAL A 106 7.48 -15.08 -11.43
C VAL A 106 8.44 -14.72 -12.55
N VAL A 107 8.68 -15.64 -13.48
CA VAL A 107 9.67 -15.50 -14.54
C VAL A 107 9.02 -15.71 -15.89
N THR A 108 9.18 -14.75 -16.80
CA THR A 108 8.90 -14.91 -18.23
C THR A 108 10.19 -15.34 -18.93
N CYS A 109 10.14 -16.41 -19.73
CA CYS A 109 11.31 -17.03 -20.37
C CYS A 109 10.96 -17.71 -21.70
N THR A 110 11.96 -18.10 -22.47
CA THR A 110 11.81 -18.93 -23.69
C THR A 110 12.22 -20.39 -23.46
N ASN A 111 12.99 -20.65 -22.39
CA ASN A 111 13.43 -21.97 -21.99
C ASN A 111 12.92 -22.31 -20.59
N LYS A 112 12.11 -23.37 -20.51
CA LYS A 112 11.49 -23.80 -19.24
C LYS A 112 12.52 -24.15 -18.16
N LYS A 113 13.65 -24.76 -18.51
CA LYS A 113 14.67 -25.16 -17.53
C LYS A 113 15.34 -23.93 -16.93
N ALA A 114 15.75 -22.98 -17.78
CA ALA A 114 16.34 -21.72 -17.33
C ALA A 114 15.37 -20.94 -16.43
N GLY A 115 14.10 -20.85 -16.82
CA GLY A 115 13.10 -20.16 -16.00
C GLY A 115 12.82 -20.84 -14.64
N ILE A 116 12.84 -22.17 -14.55
CA ILE A 116 12.76 -22.90 -13.26
C ILE A 116 13.94 -22.53 -12.36
N GLU A 117 15.16 -22.52 -12.89
CA GLU A 117 16.37 -22.18 -12.15
C GLU A 117 16.30 -20.74 -11.62
N VAL A 118 15.86 -19.78 -12.44
CA VAL A 118 15.69 -18.38 -12.02
C VAL A 118 14.58 -18.23 -10.97
N CYS A 119 13.44 -18.94 -11.11
CA CYS A 119 12.40 -18.96 -10.07
C CYS A 119 12.98 -19.43 -8.73
N GLN A 120 13.80 -20.49 -8.73
CA GLN A 120 14.44 -21.02 -7.52
C GLN A 120 15.43 -20.03 -6.93
N ILE A 121 16.24 -19.35 -7.75
CA ILE A 121 17.17 -18.31 -7.28
C ILE A 121 16.42 -17.19 -6.56
N ILE A 122 15.36 -16.64 -7.17
CA ILE A 122 14.56 -15.56 -6.57
C ILE A 122 13.88 -16.04 -5.28
N ALA A 123 13.32 -17.25 -5.30
CA ALA A 123 12.66 -17.84 -4.14
C ALA A 123 13.62 -18.00 -2.96
N ASN A 124 14.81 -18.54 -3.20
CA ASN A 124 15.84 -18.72 -2.17
C ASN A 124 16.36 -17.38 -1.66
N LEU A 125 16.64 -16.40 -2.53
CA LEU A 125 17.09 -15.07 -2.12
C LEU A 125 16.12 -14.40 -1.15
N TYR A 126 14.81 -14.48 -1.45
CA TYR A 126 13.79 -13.89 -0.59
C TYR A 126 13.57 -14.70 0.69
N TRP A 127 13.50 -16.04 0.58
CA TRP A 127 13.38 -16.92 1.73
C TRP A 127 14.56 -16.76 2.69
N ASP A 128 15.80 -16.79 2.24
CA ASP A 128 16.97 -16.68 3.12
C ASP A 128 17.08 -15.30 3.81
N SER A 129 16.40 -14.29 3.26
CA SER A 129 16.37 -12.93 3.78
C SER A 129 15.15 -12.62 4.65
N HIS A 130 14.16 -13.53 4.76
CA HIS A 130 12.83 -13.21 5.32
C HIS A 130 12.87 -12.66 6.75
N GLN A 131 13.75 -13.17 7.60
CA GLN A 131 13.92 -12.71 9.00
C GLN A 131 14.51 -11.30 9.12
N LYS A 132 15.01 -10.73 8.01
CA LYS A 132 15.59 -9.38 7.98
C LYS A 132 14.59 -8.34 7.46
N LEU A 133 13.43 -8.76 6.97
CA LEU A 133 12.36 -7.86 6.54
C LEU A 133 11.81 -7.12 7.76
N LYS A 134 11.85 -5.79 7.72
CA LYS A 134 11.47 -4.90 8.82
C LYS A 134 10.97 -3.58 8.26
N PHE A 135 10.23 -2.83 9.07
CA PHE A 135 9.82 -1.47 8.72
C PHE A 135 11.02 -0.60 8.34
N ASP A 136 10.89 0.15 7.24
CA ASP A 136 11.88 1.11 6.77
C ASP A 136 11.79 2.48 7.45
N MET A 137 10.87 2.62 8.40
CA MET A 137 10.62 3.83 9.19
C MET A 137 10.40 3.48 10.67
N GLN A 138 10.40 4.51 11.53
CA GLN A 138 10.04 4.33 12.94
C GLN A 138 8.58 3.89 13.06
N SER A 139 8.35 2.78 13.73
CA SER A 139 7.03 2.18 13.93
C SER A 139 6.79 1.85 15.40
N GLY A 140 5.53 1.85 15.83
CA GLY A 140 5.15 1.48 17.18
C GLY A 140 3.63 1.41 17.33
N ASP A 141 3.17 1.10 18.53
CA ASP A 141 1.76 1.26 18.87
C ASP A 141 1.35 2.75 18.92
N ILE A 142 0.04 3.01 18.97
CA ILE A 142 -0.52 4.36 18.97
C ILE A 142 0.07 5.21 20.11
N SER A 143 0.20 4.64 21.31
CA SER A 143 0.74 5.37 22.47
C SER A 143 2.19 5.81 22.23
N SER A 144 3.02 4.91 21.71
CA SER A 144 4.42 5.15 21.40
C SER A 144 4.57 6.19 20.29
N ALA A 145 3.75 6.09 19.24
CA ALA A 145 3.74 7.05 18.13
C ALA A 145 3.32 8.45 18.59
N ILE A 146 2.29 8.57 19.43
CA ILE A 146 1.85 9.86 19.99
C ILE A 146 2.92 10.46 20.92
N THR A 147 3.57 9.63 21.73
CA THR A 147 4.61 10.11 22.68
C THR A 147 5.89 10.55 21.95
N SER A 148 6.17 10.00 20.78
CA SER A 148 7.36 10.33 19.99
C SER A 148 7.18 11.53 19.06
N ILE A 149 5.99 12.17 19.03
CA ILE A 149 5.74 13.36 18.21
C ILE A 149 6.75 14.45 18.58
N PRO A 150 7.61 14.89 17.65
CA PRO A 150 8.56 15.95 17.93
C PRO A 150 7.87 17.32 17.90
N LYS A 151 8.59 18.38 18.32
CA LYS A 151 8.02 19.75 18.34
C LYS A 151 7.83 20.37 16.95
N ASN A 152 8.55 19.87 15.95
CA ASN A 152 8.44 20.30 14.57
C ASN A 152 7.37 19.49 13.83
N PHE A 153 6.99 19.95 12.64
CA PHE A 153 6.07 19.25 11.76
C PHE A 153 6.47 17.77 11.58
N SER A 154 5.50 16.88 11.79
CA SER A 154 5.65 15.44 11.66
C SER A 154 4.39 14.82 11.07
N ILE A 155 4.56 13.72 10.33
CA ILE A 155 3.46 12.93 9.79
C ILE A 155 3.45 11.60 10.54
N ILE A 156 2.30 11.25 11.10
CA ILE A 156 2.02 9.89 11.59
C ILE A 156 1.14 9.22 10.54
N ALA A 157 1.60 8.11 9.99
CA ALA A 157 0.81 7.28 9.09
C ALA A 157 0.16 6.13 9.89
N ASP A 158 -1.16 6.00 9.80
CA ASP A 158 -1.86 4.85 10.36
C ASP A 158 -1.72 3.63 9.41
N SER A 159 -0.68 2.83 9.65
CA SER A 159 -0.47 1.56 8.93
C SER A 159 -1.54 0.52 9.23
N GLY A 160 -2.26 0.65 10.35
CA GLY A 160 -3.30 -0.30 10.76
C GLY A 160 -4.60 -0.15 9.95
N ASP A 161 -4.86 1.04 9.41
CA ASP A 161 -6.04 1.33 8.60
C ASP A 161 -5.71 2.06 7.29
N ASN A 162 -4.80 1.49 6.51
CA ASN A 162 -4.38 2.04 5.22
C ASN A 162 -5.31 1.62 4.07
N PRO A 163 -6.12 2.52 3.46
CA PRO A 163 -7.06 2.16 2.40
C PRO A 163 -6.40 1.59 1.14
N THR A 164 -5.16 1.97 0.84
CA THR A 164 -4.41 1.43 -0.32
C THR A 164 -3.90 0.01 -0.09
N ALA A 165 -3.73 -0.38 1.18
CA ALA A 165 -3.43 -1.74 1.58
C ALA A 165 -4.70 -2.55 1.91
N GLY A 166 -5.88 -2.03 1.59
CA GLY A 166 -7.17 -2.71 1.81
C GLY A 166 -7.81 -2.45 3.18
N GLY A 167 -7.27 -1.53 3.98
CA GLY A 167 -7.92 -1.00 5.18
C GLY A 167 -9.28 -0.37 4.87
N VAL A 168 -10.15 -0.34 5.87
CA VAL A 168 -11.53 0.11 5.74
C VAL A 168 -11.59 1.64 5.69
N GLY A 169 -10.65 2.32 6.34
CA GLY A 169 -10.52 3.78 6.38
C GLY A 169 -11.48 4.46 7.35
N ASP A 170 -12.14 3.72 8.24
CA ASP A 170 -13.13 4.20 9.20
C ASP A 170 -12.71 3.99 10.67
N ARG A 171 -11.47 3.60 10.94
CA ARG A 171 -10.99 3.37 12.31
C ARG A 171 -10.72 4.70 13.00
N ALA A 172 -11.28 4.88 14.19
CA ALA A 172 -11.15 6.12 14.97
C ALA A 172 -10.12 6.04 16.11
N ASP A 173 -9.35 4.95 16.24
CA ASP A 173 -8.44 4.71 17.36
C ASP A 173 -7.35 5.79 17.48
N VAL A 174 -6.75 6.19 16.35
CA VAL A 174 -5.76 7.28 16.33
C VAL A 174 -6.43 8.62 16.64
N LEU A 175 -7.64 8.86 16.12
CA LEU A 175 -8.39 10.10 16.39
C LEU A 175 -8.76 10.21 17.88
N GLU A 176 -9.22 9.12 18.49
CA GLU A 176 -9.52 9.02 19.92
C GLU A 176 -8.27 9.30 20.76
N ALA A 177 -7.11 8.74 20.39
CA ALA A 177 -5.85 9.00 21.07
C ALA A 177 -5.43 10.47 20.97
N VAL A 178 -5.55 11.08 19.79
CA VAL A 178 -5.26 12.50 19.55
C VAL A 178 -6.15 13.40 20.43
N LEU A 179 -7.46 13.14 20.44
CA LEU A 179 -8.44 13.89 21.23
C LEU A 179 -8.21 13.72 22.75
N SER A 180 -8.05 12.49 23.22
CA SER A 180 -7.87 12.18 24.64
C SER A 180 -6.58 12.77 25.22
N LYS A 181 -5.51 12.84 24.41
CA LYS A 181 -4.23 13.46 24.78
C LYS A 181 -4.23 14.99 24.58
N LYS A 182 -5.30 15.56 24.02
CA LYS A 182 -5.43 17.00 23.73
C LYS A 182 -4.28 17.53 22.89
N ILE A 183 -3.92 16.80 21.85
CA ILE A 183 -2.87 17.23 20.93
C ILE A 183 -3.44 18.35 20.07
N GLU A 184 -2.80 19.51 20.13
CA GLU A 184 -3.24 20.70 19.41
C GLU A 184 -2.56 20.80 18.04
N HIS A 185 -3.14 21.61 17.14
CA HIS A 185 -2.61 21.86 15.80
C HIS A 185 -2.46 20.60 14.93
N VAL A 186 -3.42 19.69 15.03
CA VAL A 186 -3.45 18.44 14.26
C VAL A 186 -4.37 18.56 13.04
N LEU A 187 -3.91 18.03 11.92
CA LEU A 187 -4.74 17.67 10.79
C LEU A 187 -4.91 16.14 10.76
N PHE A 188 -6.12 15.66 11.02
CA PHE A 188 -6.48 14.26 10.83
C PHE A 188 -6.91 14.04 9.37
N ALA A 189 -5.98 13.50 8.58
CA ALA A 189 -6.05 13.44 7.13
C ALA A 189 -6.85 12.22 6.61
N GLY A 190 -8.17 12.25 6.86
CA GLY A 190 -9.11 11.33 6.23
C GLY A 190 -9.64 10.26 7.17
N ILE A 191 -10.95 10.23 7.34
CA ILE A 191 -11.72 9.12 7.92
C ILE A 191 -13.03 9.00 7.12
N ALA A 192 -13.37 7.79 6.71
CA ALA A 192 -14.53 7.51 5.87
C ALA A 192 -15.78 7.34 6.74
N SER A 193 -16.76 8.22 6.55
CA SER A 193 -18.07 8.09 7.19
C SER A 193 -19.11 8.88 6.41
N GLU A 194 -19.96 8.14 5.66
CA GLU A 194 -21.11 8.74 4.97
C GLU A 194 -22.17 9.24 5.95
N SER A 195 -22.35 8.53 7.08
CA SER A 195 -23.20 8.92 8.21
C SER A 195 -22.78 10.26 8.78
N ALA A 196 -21.53 10.41 9.23
CA ALA A 196 -21.02 11.66 9.78
C ALA A 196 -21.15 12.81 8.79
N TYR A 197 -20.78 12.57 7.52
CA TYR A 197 -20.94 13.55 6.45
C TYR A 197 -22.40 14.05 6.35
N ASN A 198 -23.38 13.14 6.35
CA ASN A 198 -24.80 13.47 6.23
C ASN A 198 -25.39 14.09 7.51
N GLU A 199 -24.85 13.75 8.69
CA GLU A 199 -25.23 14.37 9.98
C GLU A 199 -24.77 15.82 10.04
N LEU A 200 -23.52 16.08 9.62
CA LEU A 200 -22.92 17.42 9.57
C LEU A 200 -23.65 18.38 8.63
N GLN A 201 -24.40 17.87 7.64
CA GLN A 201 -25.25 18.71 6.79
C GLN A 201 -26.51 19.23 7.52
N LYS A 202 -26.87 18.62 8.65
CA LYS A 202 -28.09 18.91 9.42
C LYS A 202 -27.82 19.67 10.72
N GLY A 203 -26.57 19.69 11.17
CA GLY A 203 -26.14 20.37 12.39
C GLY A 203 -24.70 20.04 12.72
N ASN A 204 -24.26 20.41 13.93
CA ASN A 204 -22.84 20.27 14.31
C ASN A 204 -22.52 18.96 15.03
N LYS A 205 -23.53 18.22 15.51
CA LYS A 205 -23.34 16.95 16.22
C LYS A 205 -23.26 15.79 15.24
N PHE A 206 -22.27 14.90 15.41
CA PHE A 206 -22.06 13.74 14.55
C PHE A 206 -21.39 12.59 15.30
N ASN A 207 -21.56 11.37 14.78
CA ASN A 207 -20.84 10.18 15.22
C ASN A 207 -19.79 9.77 14.18
N ILE A 208 -18.64 9.29 14.62
CA ILE A 208 -17.59 8.85 13.71
C ILE A 208 -16.81 7.64 14.22
N GLY A 209 -16.50 6.72 13.32
CA GLY A 209 -15.73 5.52 13.61
C GLY A 209 -16.55 4.23 13.54
N GLY A 210 -16.06 3.23 12.81
CA GLY A 210 -16.62 1.88 12.77
C GLY A 210 -17.86 1.67 11.90
N ASP A 211 -18.31 2.69 11.15
CA ASP A 211 -19.52 2.65 10.32
C ASP A 211 -19.44 1.66 9.15
N LEU A 212 -18.23 1.34 8.69
CA LEU A 212 -17.95 0.47 7.56
C LEU A 212 -17.51 -0.94 8.01
N GLY A 213 -17.55 -1.22 9.31
CA GLY A 213 -17.22 -2.53 9.87
C GLY A 213 -15.74 -2.75 10.18
N GLY A 214 -14.91 -1.70 10.20
CA GLY A 214 -13.52 -1.79 10.66
C GLY A 214 -13.37 -2.06 12.16
N GLY A 215 -14.44 -1.86 12.95
CA GLY A 215 -14.41 -1.92 14.40
C GLY A 215 -13.72 -0.70 15.01
N GLY A 216 -13.29 -0.80 16.27
CA GLY A 216 -12.70 0.32 17.01
C GLY A 216 -13.73 1.20 17.71
N PRO A 217 -13.30 2.36 18.24
CA PRO A 217 -14.17 3.26 18.96
C PRO A 217 -15.13 3.97 18.00
N ASN A 218 -16.31 4.30 18.52
CA ASN A 218 -17.25 5.22 17.88
C ASN A 218 -17.31 6.47 18.76
N LEU A 219 -17.04 7.62 18.16
CA LEU A 219 -16.89 8.90 18.85
C LEU A 219 -18.08 9.79 18.54
N GLU A 220 -18.79 10.22 19.58
CA GLU A 220 -19.79 11.28 19.49
C GLU A 220 -19.10 12.64 19.66
N LEU A 221 -19.11 13.47 18.61
CA LEU A 221 -18.40 14.74 18.56
C LEU A 221 -19.36 15.89 18.19
N ASN A 222 -18.94 17.11 18.49
CA ASN A 222 -19.62 18.33 18.09
C ASN A 222 -18.64 19.27 17.39
N ALA A 223 -18.98 19.69 16.18
CA ALA A 223 -18.18 20.57 15.35
C ALA A 223 -18.22 22.02 15.85
N ASP A 224 -17.05 22.62 16.00
CA ASP A 224 -16.90 24.06 16.20
C ASP A 224 -17.15 24.81 14.88
N GLU A 225 -16.59 24.28 13.79
CA GLU A 225 -16.76 24.77 12.42
C GLU A 225 -16.84 23.58 11.47
N VAL A 226 -17.63 23.72 10.40
CA VAL A 226 -17.67 22.75 9.30
C VAL A 226 -17.84 23.45 7.96
N TYR A 227 -17.13 22.97 6.94
CA TYR A 227 -17.42 23.27 5.55
C TYR A 227 -17.28 22.01 4.69
N PHE A 228 -17.82 22.07 3.48
CA PHE A 228 -17.87 20.93 2.57
C PHE A 228 -17.15 21.26 1.26
N GLU A 229 -16.34 20.32 0.79
CA GLU A 229 -15.59 20.43 -0.47
C GLU A 229 -15.29 19.02 -1.00
N GLU A 230 -15.41 18.78 -2.30
CA GLU A 230 -15.03 17.50 -2.95
C GLU A 230 -15.57 16.23 -2.24
N GLN A 231 -16.84 16.24 -1.80
CA GLN A 231 -17.48 15.16 -1.03
C GLN A 231 -16.80 14.84 0.32
N CYS A 232 -16.07 15.80 0.87
CA CYS A 232 -15.54 15.76 2.23
C CYS A 232 -16.23 16.83 3.09
N ALA A 233 -16.42 16.53 4.36
CA ALA A 233 -16.70 17.51 5.40
C ALA A 233 -15.37 17.80 6.12
N ILE A 234 -14.95 19.06 6.13
CA ILE A 234 -13.78 19.50 6.87
C ILE A 234 -14.29 20.10 8.18
N VAL A 235 -13.96 19.45 9.28
CA VAL A 235 -14.53 19.75 10.60
C VAL A 235 -13.45 20.21 11.54
N LYS A 236 -13.70 21.27 12.32
CA LYS A 236 -12.87 21.62 13.47
C LYS A 236 -13.51 21.14 14.76
N VAL A 237 -12.73 20.44 15.57
CA VAL A 237 -13.08 20.01 16.93
C VAL A 237 -11.87 20.27 17.82
N GLN A 238 -11.98 21.11 18.85
CA GLN A 238 -10.91 21.31 19.84
C GLN A 238 -9.52 21.63 19.22
N ASN A 239 -9.48 22.55 18.24
CA ASN A 239 -8.27 22.93 17.49
C ASN A 239 -7.67 21.82 16.60
N ILE A 240 -8.37 20.71 16.41
CA ILE A 240 -8.03 19.65 15.45
C ILE A 240 -8.89 19.84 14.21
N THR A 241 -8.27 19.81 13.03
CA THR A 241 -8.99 19.75 11.75
C THR A 241 -9.11 18.29 11.34
N ILE A 242 -10.33 17.83 11.06
CA ILE A 242 -10.63 16.45 10.67
C ILE A 242 -11.21 16.48 9.25
N ILE A 243 -10.64 15.68 8.36
CA ILE A 243 -11.21 15.47 7.02
C ILE A 243 -12.08 14.22 7.07
N ILE A 244 -13.39 14.40 6.97
CA ILE A 244 -14.37 13.31 6.90
C ILE A 244 -14.76 13.11 5.44
N SER A 245 -14.33 12.02 4.84
CA SER A 245 -14.69 11.68 3.46
C SER A 245 -16.01 10.93 3.43
N LYS A 246 -16.93 11.34 2.54
CA LYS A 246 -18.20 10.61 2.33
C LYS A 246 -17.95 9.18 1.83
N ARG A 247 -16.88 8.97 1.08
CA ARG A 247 -16.47 7.65 0.55
C ARG A 247 -15.01 7.41 0.89
N ARG A 248 -14.68 6.15 1.21
CA ARG A 248 -13.32 5.69 1.43
C ARG A 248 -12.39 6.12 0.29
N ARG A 249 -11.39 6.94 0.62
CA ARG A 249 -10.36 7.40 -0.31
C ARG A 249 -9.03 7.61 0.42
N PRO A 250 -7.90 7.50 -0.28
CA PRO A 250 -6.62 7.91 0.25
C PRO A 250 -6.39 9.44 0.19
N PHE A 251 -5.41 9.90 0.97
CA PHE A 251 -4.80 11.23 0.93
C PHE A 251 -3.28 11.07 0.81
N HIS A 252 -2.75 11.20 -0.40
CA HIS A 252 -1.34 10.88 -0.71
C HIS A 252 -0.62 12.00 -1.45
N TYR A 253 -1.35 12.98 -1.98
CA TYR A 253 -0.78 14.10 -2.72
C TYR A 253 -1.10 15.42 -2.03
N LEU A 254 -0.20 16.40 -2.13
CA LEU A 254 -0.46 17.76 -1.63
C LEU A 254 -1.71 18.38 -2.30
N SER A 255 -2.00 18.01 -3.55
CA SER A 255 -3.23 18.42 -4.24
C SER A 255 -4.50 17.94 -3.54
N ASP A 256 -4.48 16.81 -2.84
CA ASP A 256 -5.64 16.32 -2.10
C ASP A 256 -6.07 17.33 -1.02
N PHE A 257 -5.11 18.02 -0.41
CA PHE A 257 -5.36 19.03 0.62
C PHE A 257 -5.67 20.39 0.02
N ASN A 258 -4.94 20.80 -1.03
CA ASN A 258 -5.21 22.05 -1.73
C ASN A 258 -6.63 22.10 -2.31
N ASN A 259 -7.10 20.99 -2.88
CA ASN A 259 -8.46 20.86 -3.41
C ASN A 259 -9.52 20.99 -2.30
N LEU A 260 -9.17 20.66 -1.06
CA LEU A 260 -10.01 20.86 0.13
C LEU A 260 -9.80 22.23 0.79
N ARG A 261 -9.06 23.14 0.16
CA ARG A 261 -8.72 24.49 0.69
C ARG A 261 -7.91 24.43 2.00
N LEU A 262 -7.17 23.36 2.21
CA LEU A 262 -6.24 23.19 3.33
C LEU A 262 -4.82 23.47 2.87
N ASN A 263 -4.21 24.53 3.40
CA ASN A 263 -2.81 24.85 3.15
C ASN A 263 -1.93 24.17 4.21
N LEU A 264 -1.01 23.30 3.76
CA LEU A 264 -0.07 22.58 4.61
C LEU A 264 1.31 23.26 4.73
N GLN A 265 1.52 24.40 4.05
CA GLN A 265 2.77 25.16 4.06
C GLN A 265 2.83 26.18 5.20
#